data_AF-G7NJQ3-F1
#
_entry.id   AF-G7NJQ3-F1
#
_cell.length_a   1.000
_cell.length_b   1.000
_cell.length_c   1.000
_cell.angle_alpha   90.00
_cell.angle_beta   90.00
_cell.angle_gamma   90.00
#
_symmetry.space_group_name_H-M   'P 1'
#
loop_
_entity.id
_entity.type
_entity.pdbx_description
1 polymer ?
#
loop_
_entity_poly.entity_id
_entity_poly.type
_entity_poly.pdbx_seq_one_letter_code
_entity_poly.pdbx_strand_id
1 'polypeptide(L)'
;RISYDPARYPRYLPEAYCLCRGCLTGLFGEEDVRFRSAPVYMPTVVLRRTPACAGGRSVYTEAYVTIPVGCTCVPEPEKDADSINSSIDKPGAKLLLGPNDAPAGP
;
A
#
# COMPACT_ATOMS: atom_id res chain seq x y z
N ARG A 1 -9.93 8.34 -13.38
CA ARG A 1 -11.22 7.67 -13.07
C ARG A 1 -12.10 8.66 -12.31
N ILE A 2 -13.44 8.52 -12.34
CA ILE A 2 -14.34 9.32 -11.49
C ILE A 2 -15.07 8.34 -10.55
N SER A 3 -14.95 8.53 -9.24
CA SER A 3 -15.70 7.76 -8.25
C SER A 3 -17.03 8.45 -7.93
N TYR A 4 -18.08 7.65 -7.74
CA TYR A 4 -19.43 8.12 -7.41
C TYR A 4 -19.86 7.57 -6.05
N ASP A 5 -20.33 8.47 -5.19
CA ASP A 5 -20.92 8.13 -3.90
C ASP A 5 -22.16 9.00 -3.66
N PRO A 6 -23.39 8.43 -3.65
CA PRO A 6 -24.61 9.19 -3.45
C PRO A 6 -24.76 9.77 -2.03
N ALA A 7 -24.03 9.24 -1.05
CA ALA A 7 -24.04 9.69 0.34
C ALA A 7 -22.97 10.75 0.64
N ARG A 8 -22.24 11.22 -0.37
CA ARG A 8 -21.16 12.19 -0.25
C ARG A 8 -21.42 13.44 -1.08
N TYR A 9 -20.94 14.58 -0.61
CA TYR A 9 -20.81 15.81 -1.42
C TYR A 9 -19.34 16.25 -1.48
N PRO A 10 -18.76 16.45 -2.69
CA PRO A 10 -19.37 16.18 -3.99
C PRO A 10 -19.60 14.67 -4.24
N ARG A 11 -20.68 14.36 -4.97
CA ARG A 11 -21.05 12.96 -5.30
C ARG A 11 -20.02 12.31 -6.23
N TYR A 12 -19.52 13.08 -7.18
CA TYR A 12 -18.49 12.67 -8.12
C TYR A 12 -17.14 13.22 -7.66
N LEU A 13 -16.13 12.36 -7.65
CA LEU A 13 -14.81 12.71 -7.18
C LEU A 13 -13.75 12.14 -8.14
N PRO A 14 -12.91 12.99 -8.76
CA PRO A 14 -11.90 12.53 -9.70
C PRO A 14 -10.71 11.90 -8.97
N GLU A 15 -10.27 10.75 -9.47
CA GLU A 15 -9.11 10.00 -8.97
C GLU A 15 -8.13 9.75 -10.12
N ALA A 16 -6.92 10.27 -9.98
CA ALA A 16 -5.84 10.04 -10.93
C ALA A 16 -5.28 8.60 -10.78
N TYR A 17 -4.80 8.05 -11.89
CA TYR A 17 -4.08 6.79 -11.92
C TYR A 17 -2.91 6.93 -12.90
N CYS A 18 -1.76 6.37 -12.53
CA CYS A 18 -0.57 6.44 -13.36
C CYS A 18 -0.69 5.43 -14.50
N LEU A 19 -0.44 5.88 -15.73
CA LEU A 19 -0.59 5.06 -16.93
C LEU A 19 0.62 4.15 -17.17
N CYS A 20 1.81 4.67 -16.87
CA CYS A 20 3.09 3.98 -17.00
C CYS A 20 3.58 3.50 -15.63
N ARG A 21 4.46 2.50 -15.64
CA ARG A 21 5.18 2.08 -14.43
C ARG A 21 6.36 3.01 -14.19
N GLY A 22 7.17 3.24 -15.23
CA GLY A 22 8.25 4.21 -15.29
C GLY A 22 7.79 5.61 -15.69
N CYS A 23 8.71 6.43 -16.17
CA CYS A 23 8.41 7.79 -16.62
C CYS A 23 8.82 8.00 -18.08
N LEU A 24 8.08 8.84 -18.81
CA LEU A 24 8.39 9.16 -20.19
C LEU A 24 9.47 10.26 -20.28
N THR A 25 10.73 9.90 -20.00
CA THR A 25 11.89 10.82 -20.01
C THR A 25 12.82 10.61 -21.21
N GLY A 26 12.59 9.58 -22.03
CA GLY A 26 13.35 9.35 -23.26
C GLY A 26 13.19 10.47 -24.29
N LEU A 27 14.15 10.60 -25.21
CA LEU A 27 14.17 11.66 -26.23
C LEU A 27 12.92 11.66 -27.12
N PHE A 28 12.30 10.50 -27.33
CA PHE A 28 11.10 10.32 -28.13
C PHE A 28 9.88 9.92 -27.27
N GLY A 29 9.96 10.15 -25.96
CA GLY A 29 8.91 9.80 -25.01
C GLY A 29 8.92 8.32 -24.61
N GLU A 30 10.06 7.65 -24.72
CA GLU A 30 10.21 6.29 -24.21
C GLU A 30 10.15 6.24 -22.69
N GLU A 31 9.59 5.15 -22.18
CA GLU A 31 9.49 4.88 -20.75
C GLU A 31 10.85 4.46 -20.18
N ASP A 32 11.34 5.22 -19.20
CA ASP A 32 12.53 4.95 -18.42
C ASP A 32 12.16 4.32 -17.08
N VAL A 33 12.61 3.07 -16.89
CA VAL A 33 12.34 2.25 -15.70
C VAL A 33 13.29 2.54 -14.53
N ARG A 34 14.28 3.42 -14.70
CA ARG A 34 15.09 3.94 -13.59
C ARG A 34 14.29 4.91 -12.71
N PHE A 35 13.14 5.35 -13.21
CA PHE A 35 12.16 6.11 -12.47
C PHE A 35 10.87 5.31 -12.33
N ARG A 36 9.99 5.75 -11.43
CA ARG A 36 8.61 5.30 -11.32
C ARG A 36 7.64 6.45 -11.33
N SER A 37 6.52 6.23 -12.02
CA SER A 37 5.34 7.08 -11.91
C SER A 37 4.62 6.77 -10.60
N ALA A 38 4.72 7.67 -9.62
CA ALA A 38 4.10 7.53 -8.30
C ALA A 38 2.89 8.46 -8.17
N PRO A 39 1.75 7.99 -7.61
CA PRO A 39 0.60 8.85 -7.36
C PRO A 39 0.91 9.91 -6.30
N VAL A 40 0.46 11.13 -6.52
CA VAL A 40 0.51 12.22 -5.54
C VAL A 40 -0.84 12.27 -4.83
N TYR A 41 -0.81 12.08 -3.51
CA TYR A 41 -2.00 12.07 -2.67
C TYR A 41 -2.23 13.42 -2.00
N MET A 42 -3.50 13.83 -1.91
CA MET A 42 -3.91 15.04 -1.20
C MET A 42 -5.11 14.75 -0.30
N PRO A 43 -5.15 15.27 0.94
CA PRO A 43 -6.34 15.22 1.77
C PRO A 43 -7.41 16.14 1.17
N THR A 44 -8.59 15.60 0.91
CA THR A 44 -9.72 16.34 0.33
C THR A 44 -10.90 16.29 1.28
N VAL A 45 -11.48 17.45 1.56
CA VAL A 45 -12.66 17.60 2.41
C VAL A 45 -13.89 17.18 1.62
N VAL A 46 -14.71 16.33 2.22
CA VAL A 46 -16.00 15.90 1.69
C VAL A 46 -17.05 15.96 2.79
N LEU A 47 -18.30 16.18 2.43
CA LEU A 47 -19.41 16.09 3.36
C LEU A 47 -20.07 14.73 3.24
N ARG A 48 -20.19 13.98 4.33
CA ARG A 48 -20.90 12.70 4.39
C ARG A 48 -22.28 12.86 4.99
N ARG A 49 -23.28 12.32 4.30
CA ARG A 49 -24.66 12.30 4.74
C ARG A 49 -24.80 11.40 5.96
N THR A 50 -25.32 11.97 7.04
CA THR A 50 -25.67 11.23 8.26
C THR A 50 -27.03 10.54 8.10
N PRO A 51 -27.37 9.55 8.95
CA PRO A 51 -28.73 9.00 8.98
C PRO A 51 -29.78 9.99 9.54
N ALA A 52 -29.34 11.10 10.15
CA ALA A 52 -30.24 12.09 10.74
C ALA A 52 -30.83 13.04 9.68
N CYS A 53 -32.06 13.49 9.95
CA CYS A 53 -32.77 14.50 9.18
C CYS A 53 -33.23 15.62 10.10
N ALA A 54 -33.06 16.87 9.67
CA ALA A 54 -33.48 18.05 10.42
C ALA A 54 -34.37 18.94 9.55
N GLY A 55 -35.65 19.09 9.92
CA GLY A 55 -36.63 19.86 9.16
C GLY A 55 -36.78 19.39 7.71
N GLY A 56 -36.86 18.08 7.50
CA GLY A 56 -37.00 17.46 6.17
C GLY A 56 -35.74 17.49 5.29
N ARG A 57 -34.61 17.97 5.81
CA ARG A 57 -33.33 18.06 5.07
C ARG A 57 -32.32 17.05 5.61
N SER A 58 -31.50 16.52 4.72
CA SER A 58 -30.38 15.65 5.09
C SER A 58 -29.33 16.43 5.88
N VAL A 59 -28.84 15.84 6.97
CA VAL A 59 -27.74 16.41 7.77
C VAL A 59 -26.42 15.79 7.32
N TYR A 60 -25.37 16.61 7.23
CA TYR A 60 -24.04 16.19 6.78
C TYR A 60 -22.99 16.45 7.85
N THR A 61 -21.91 15.66 7.80
CA THR A 61 -20.71 15.82 8.65
C THR A 61 -19.48 15.89 7.76
N GLU A 62 -18.48 16.65 8.19
CA GLU A 62 -17.21 16.76 7.49
C GLU A 62 -16.39 15.47 7.63
N ALA A 63 -15.78 15.04 6.54
CA ALA A 63 -14.84 13.94 6.51
C ALA A 63 -13.68 14.26 5.56
N TYR A 64 -12.52 13.70 5.86
CA TYR A 64 -11.32 13.81 5.03
C TYR A 64 -11.08 12.50 4.31
N VAL A 65 -10.90 12.58 2.99
CA VAL A 65 -10.54 11.42 2.16
C VAL A 65 -9.23 11.70 1.43
N THR A 66 -8.36 10.70 1.37
CA THR A 66 -7.09 10.79 0.65
C THR A 66 -7.32 10.41 -0.81
N ILE A 67 -7.00 11.31 -1.74
CA ILE A 67 -7.27 11.12 -3.17
C ILE A 67 -5.96 11.27 -3.97
N PRO A 68 -5.68 10.38 -4.93
CA PRO A 68 -4.63 10.63 -5.92
C PRO A 68 -5.07 11.76 -6.85
N VAL A 69 -4.38 12.91 -6.79
CA VAL A 69 -4.69 14.08 -7.63
C VAL A 69 -3.92 14.11 -8.94
N GLY A 70 -2.83 13.35 -9.00
CA GLY A 70 -1.97 13.24 -10.17
C GLY A 70 -0.90 12.18 -9.97
N CYS A 71 0.03 12.11 -10.91
CA CYS A 71 1.24 11.31 -10.81
C CYS A 71 2.46 12.21 -10.91
N THR A 72 3.54 11.80 -10.26
CA THR A 72 4.85 12.43 -10.35
C THR A 72 5.90 11.39 -10.67
N CYS A 73 7.05 11.84 -11.14
CA CYS A 73 8.17 10.98 -11.45
C CYS A 73 9.19 11.01 -10.31
N VAL A 74 9.54 9.85 -9.76
CA VAL A 74 10.56 9.72 -8.72
C VAL A 74 11.56 8.61 -9.09
N PRO A 75 12.80 8.64 -8.59
CA PRO A 75 13.73 7.53 -8.79
C PRO A 75 13.14 6.20 -8.30
N GLU A 76 13.38 5.12 -9.05
CA GLU A 76 13.06 3.77 -8.58
C GLU A 76 13.98 3.46 -7.39
N PRO A 77 13.45 3.03 -6.23
CA PRO A 77 14.31 2.61 -5.13
C PRO A 77 15.15 1.42 -5.60
N GLU A 78 16.45 1.46 -5.31
CA GLU A 78 17.32 0.30 -5.50
C GLU A 78 16.71 -0.84 -4.71
N LYS A 79 16.23 -1.87 -5.41
CA LYS A 79 15.74 -3.08 -4.76
C LYS A 79 16.98 -3.75 -4.20
N ASP A 80 17.20 -3.61 -2.89
CA ASP A 80 18.29 -4.25 -2.17
C ASP A 80 18.42 -5.69 -2.68
N ALA A 81 19.59 -6.00 -3.24
CA ALA A 81 19.99 -7.34 -3.63
C ALA A 81 20.25 -8.24 -2.39
N ASP A 82 19.65 -7.92 -1.24
CA ASP A 82 19.91 -8.55 0.06
C ASP A 82 18.83 -9.54 0.49
N SER A 83 17.86 -9.85 -0.38
CA SER A 83 16.87 -10.91 -0.11
C SER A 83 17.23 -12.27 -0.71
N ILE A 84 18.52 -12.55 -0.97
CA ILE A 84 18.97 -13.87 -1.42
C ILE A 84 20.18 -14.30 -0.57
N ASN A 85 19.92 -15.25 0.35
CA ASN A 85 20.87 -16.14 1.07
C ASN A 85 21.45 -15.70 2.42
N SER A 86 20.60 -15.40 3.42
CA SER A 86 20.98 -15.49 4.84
C SER A 86 20.32 -16.68 5.55
N SER A 87 20.40 -17.88 4.97
CA SER A 87 20.23 -19.14 5.73
C SER A 87 21.55 -19.89 5.73
N ILE A 88 22.50 -19.39 6.52
CA ILE A 88 23.71 -20.13 6.87
C ILE A 88 23.31 -21.25 7.83
N ASP A 89 23.51 -22.49 7.38
CA ASP A 89 23.46 -23.69 8.20
C ASP A 89 24.36 -23.53 9.43
N LYS A 90 23.77 -23.64 10.62
CA LYS A 90 24.50 -23.70 11.88
C LYS A 90 24.67 -25.17 12.28
N PRO A 91 25.86 -25.80 12.11
CA PRO A 91 26.09 -27.13 12.65
C PRO A 91 26.20 -27.05 14.17
N GLY A 92 25.22 -27.63 14.86
CA GLY A 92 25.18 -27.74 16.32
C GLY A 92 26.32 -28.62 16.83
N ALA A 93 27.15 -28.07 17.72
CA ALA A 93 28.15 -28.81 18.46
C ALA A 93 27.76 -28.95 19.94
N LYS A 94 27.74 -30.21 20.39
CA LYS A 94 27.84 -30.73 21.78
C LYS A 94 26.61 -30.47 22.69
N LEU A 95 26.16 -31.41 23.53
CA LEU A 95 26.89 -32.38 24.36
C LEU A 95 26.20 -33.76 24.45
N LEU A 96 27.04 -34.80 24.54
CA LEU A 96 26.73 -36.12 25.10
C LEU A 96 26.81 -36.08 26.63
N LEU A 97 25.94 -36.85 27.33
CA LEU A 97 26.02 -37.45 28.69
C LEU A 97 24.57 -37.87 29.04
N GLY A 98 24.15 -39.15 29.04
CA GLY A 98 24.50 -40.25 29.96
C GLY A 98 23.17 -40.91 30.43
N PRO A 99 23.17 -42.20 30.83
CA PRO A 99 22.07 -43.14 30.64
C PRO A 99 21.11 -43.25 31.82
N ASN A 100 19.90 -43.79 31.62
CA ASN A 100 19.22 -44.79 32.46
C ASN A 100 17.73 -44.78 32.15
N ASP A 101 17.23 -45.85 31.52
CA ASP A 101 15.87 -46.36 31.74
C ASP A 101 15.68 -47.69 31.00
N ALA A 102 15.75 -48.79 31.75
CA ALA A 102 14.91 -49.98 31.56
C ALA A 102 14.99 -50.81 32.85
N PRO A 103 13.85 -51.36 33.30
CA PRO A 103 13.66 -52.75 32.98
C PRO A 103 12.23 -53.08 32.50
N ALA A 104 12.16 -54.12 31.66
CA ALA A 104 10.96 -54.91 31.42
C ALA A 104 10.57 -55.69 32.69
N GLY A 105 9.26 -55.94 32.87
CA GLY A 105 8.60 -56.51 34.07
C GLY A 105 8.96 -57.97 34.44
N PRO A 106 8.06 -58.77 35.06
CA PRO A 106 6.73 -58.49 35.62
C PRO A 106 6.74 -58.02 37.08
#